data_AF-A0A9W7E181-F1
#
_entry.id   AF-A0A9W7E181-F1
#
_cell.length_a   1.000
_cell.length_b   1.000
_cell.length_c   1.000
_cell.angle_alpha   90.00
_cell.angle_beta   90.00
_cell.angle_gamma   90.00
#
_symmetry.space_group_name_H-M   'P 1'
#
loop_
_entity.id
_entity.type
_entity.pdbx_description
1 polymer ?
#
loop_
_entity_poly.entity_id
_entity_poly.type
_entity_poly.pdbx_seq_one_letter_code
_entity_poly.pdbx_strand_id
1 'polypeptide(L)'
;MLVYTKLPNVVGIQPEPFDPSTFVHSDEQELFAYTNSLVRWRYKRSPTNPDVLLKDSSGSYIPESNSHITTWSDGSRTLSVGGEMFDLVSSSASTNYLMVSKADTSQTVLQGVGQVSTKVVPRPISLDSEAHRSLATRVLASNIKRSRIIETVTQKNPELEKEGRARAKEDA
;
A
#
# COMPACT_ATOMS: atom_id res chain seq x y z
N MET A 1 7.37 -10.17 -19.04
CA MET A 1 6.65 -10.88 -17.95
C MET A 1 5.95 -9.84 -17.10
N LEU A 2 4.63 -9.93 -16.93
CA LEU A 2 3.85 -8.95 -16.16
C LEU A 2 3.69 -9.42 -14.72
N VAL A 3 4.09 -8.57 -13.79
CA VAL A 3 4.09 -8.84 -12.34
C VAL A 3 3.20 -7.82 -11.67
N TYR A 4 2.46 -8.25 -10.66
CA TYR A 4 1.77 -7.32 -9.76
C TYR A 4 2.24 -7.53 -8.32
N THR A 5 2.14 -6.46 -7.55
CA THR A 5 2.42 -6.48 -6.12
C THR A 5 1.31 -5.78 -5.36
N LYS A 6 1.02 -6.29 -4.17
CA LYS A 6 0.30 -5.52 -3.14
C LYS A 6 1.36 -5.08 -2.14
N LEU A 7 1.65 -3.79 -2.13
CA LEU A 7 2.66 -3.25 -1.22
C LEU A 7 2.18 -3.32 0.23
N PRO A 8 3.09 -3.65 1.17
CA PRO A 8 2.81 -3.44 2.58
C PRO A 8 2.72 -1.93 2.85
N ASN A 9 1.98 -1.53 3.88
CA ASN A 9 1.76 -0.11 4.20
C ASN A 9 3.05 0.70 4.49
N VAL A 10 4.17 0.01 4.73
CA VAL A 10 5.48 0.63 4.95
C VAL A 10 6.18 1.04 3.66
N VAL A 11 5.70 0.56 2.50
CA VAL A 11 6.19 0.95 1.17
C VAL A 11 5.08 1.62 0.36
N GLY A 12 5.34 2.83 -0.11
CA GLY A 12 4.45 3.60 -0.97
C GLY A 12 5.09 3.85 -2.33
N ILE A 13 4.27 4.24 -3.31
CA ILE A 13 4.72 4.73 -4.61
C ILE A 13 4.05 6.08 -4.86
N GLN A 14 4.85 7.09 -5.20
CA GLN A 14 4.35 8.35 -5.73
C GLN A 14 4.08 8.18 -7.24
N PRO A 15 2.82 8.22 -7.71
CA PRO A 15 2.50 8.08 -9.13
C PRO A 15 3.03 9.23 -9.98
N GLU A 16 3.07 10.45 -9.45
CA GLU A 16 3.53 11.64 -10.17
C GLU A 16 5.06 11.71 -10.27
N PRO A 17 5.62 12.19 -11.38
CA PRO A 17 7.06 12.40 -11.52
C PRO A 17 7.52 13.46 -10.52
N PHE A 18 8.60 13.16 -9.82
CA PHE A 18 9.19 14.05 -8.82
C PHE A 18 9.83 15.28 -9.49
N ASP A 19 9.37 16.46 -9.07
CA ASP A 19 10.00 17.73 -9.41
C ASP A 19 10.39 18.51 -8.15
N PRO A 20 11.68 18.86 -7.97
CA PRO A 20 12.13 19.61 -6.79
C PRO A 20 11.45 20.97 -6.61
N SER A 21 10.99 21.60 -7.70
CA SER A 21 10.45 22.97 -7.65
C SER A 21 9.05 23.03 -7.05
N THR A 22 8.25 22.00 -7.27
CA THR A 22 6.87 21.88 -6.78
C THR A 22 6.76 21.00 -5.53
N PHE A 23 7.88 20.45 -5.05
CA PHE A 23 7.88 19.51 -3.94
C PHE A 23 7.59 20.20 -2.61
N VAL A 24 6.52 19.77 -1.96
CA VAL A 24 6.14 20.22 -0.62
C VAL A 24 6.14 19.01 0.33
N HIS A 25 7.02 19.05 1.33
CA HIS A 25 7.23 17.90 2.22
C HIS A 25 6.02 17.60 3.11
N SER A 26 5.28 18.63 3.57
CA SER A 26 4.10 18.45 4.43
C SER A 26 2.99 17.66 3.74
N ASP A 27 2.73 17.97 2.47
CA ASP A 27 1.65 17.37 1.70
C ASP A 27 1.91 15.88 1.45
N GLU A 28 3.17 15.55 1.15
CA GLU A 28 3.60 14.16 0.99
C GLU A 28 3.55 13.40 2.32
N GLN A 29 3.94 14.05 3.43
CA GLN A 29 3.87 13.45 4.76
C GLN A 29 2.42 13.21 5.19
N GLU A 30 1.46 14.04 4.78
CA GLU A 30 0.04 13.81 5.04
C GLU A 30 -0.51 12.64 4.20
N LEU A 31 -0.23 12.63 2.90
CA LEU A 31 -0.68 11.58 1.98
C LEU A 31 -0.07 10.20 2.30
N PHE A 32 1.19 10.17 2.71
CA PHE A 32 1.96 8.97 3.00
C PHE A 32 2.37 8.88 4.48
N ALA A 33 1.56 9.38 5.40
CA ALA A 33 1.83 9.44 6.85
C ALA A 33 2.28 8.12 7.48
N TYR A 34 1.92 7.02 6.83
CA TYR A 34 2.15 5.67 7.30
C TYR A 34 3.26 4.92 6.56
N THR A 35 3.89 5.55 5.59
CA THR A 35 4.90 4.96 4.72
C THR A 35 6.29 5.35 5.23
N ASN A 36 7.16 4.37 5.44
CA ASN A 36 8.56 4.61 5.77
C ASN A 36 9.41 4.77 4.50
N SER A 37 9.14 3.92 3.51
CA SER A 37 9.84 3.91 2.22
C SER A 37 8.93 4.36 1.09
N LEU A 38 9.16 5.55 0.56
CA LEU A 38 8.42 6.06 -0.61
C LEU A 38 9.25 5.95 -1.88
N VAL A 39 8.75 5.17 -2.84
CA VAL A 39 9.30 5.09 -4.19
C VAL A 39 8.92 6.34 -4.95
N ARG A 40 9.93 7.04 -5.47
CA ARG A 40 9.79 8.21 -6.33
C ARG A 40 10.48 7.94 -7.65
N TRP A 41 9.98 8.56 -8.71
CA TRP A 41 10.57 8.49 -10.03
C TRP A 41 10.53 9.87 -10.69
N ARG A 42 11.42 10.13 -11.64
CA ARG A 42 11.44 11.35 -12.46
C ARG A 42 12.06 11.06 -13.82
N TYR A 43 11.96 11.98 -14.76
CA TYR A 43 12.72 11.88 -16.00
C TYR A 43 14.15 12.35 -15.81
N LYS A 44 15.09 11.61 -16.38
CA LYS A 44 16.52 11.88 -16.30
C LYS A 44 16.83 13.22 -16.98
N ARG A 45 17.53 14.11 -16.28
CA ARG A 45 17.97 15.42 -16.79
C ARG A 45 19.41 15.36 -17.29
N SER A 46 19.76 16.23 -18.23
CA SER A 46 21.13 16.31 -18.74
C SER A 46 22.07 16.81 -17.63
N PRO A 47 23.24 16.18 -17.42
CA PRO A 47 24.20 16.64 -16.42
C PRO A 47 24.80 18.02 -16.74
N THR A 48 24.78 18.42 -18.02
CA THR A 48 25.28 19.73 -18.47
C THR A 48 24.21 20.82 -18.47
N ASN A 49 22.94 20.45 -18.61
CA ASN A 49 21.82 21.39 -18.60
C ASN A 49 20.60 20.75 -17.90
N PRO A 50 20.32 21.11 -16.63
CA PRO A 50 19.23 20.53 -15.84
C PRO A 50 17.84 20.71 -16.45
N ASP A 51 17.65 21.70 -17.33
CA ASP A 51 16.34 21.97 -17.95
C ASP A 51 16.04 21.01 -19.12
N VAL A 52 17.05 20.26 -19.59
CA VAL A 52 16.90 19.34 -20.72
C VAL A 52 16.68 17.92 -20.21
N LEU A 53 15.52 17.35 -20.55
CA LEU A 53 15.23 15.92 -20.33
C LEU A 53 15.96 15.06 -21.35
N LEU A 54 16.63 14.00 -20.87
CA LEU A 54 17.29 13.04 -21.73
C LEU A 54 16.26 12.11 -22.38
N LYS A 55 16.51 11.82 -23.66
CA LYS A 55 15.76 10.85 -24.45
C LYS A 55 16.63 9.65 -24.77
N ASP A 56 16.01 8.49 -24.88
CA ASP A 56 16.65 7.28 -25.37
C ASP A 56 16.83 7.33 -26.91
N SER A 57 17.43 6.27 -27.46
CA SER A 57 17.59 6.11 -28.91
C SER A 57 16.27 6.08 -29.70
N SER A 58 15.14 5.82 -29.03
CA SER A 58 13.80 5.82 -29.63
C SER A 58 13.12 7.20 -29.59
N GLY A 59 13.73 8.19 -28.94
CA GLY A 59 13.16 9.52 -28.74
C GLY A 59 12.23 9.63 -27.53
N SER A 60 12.13 8.58 -26.70
CA SER A 60 11.31 8.55 -25.48
C SER A 60 12.11 9.07 -24.29
N TYR A 61 11.47 9.78 -23.35
CA TYR A 61 12.15 10.25 -22.15
C TYR A 61 12.59 9.10 -21.26
N ILE A 62 13.78 9.19 -20.69
CA ILE A 62 14.36 8.13 -19.85
C ILE A 62 13.87 8.33 -18.40
N PRO A 63 13.08 7.41 -17.81
CA PRO A 63 12.72 7.48 -16.40
C PRO A 63 13.89 7.00 -15.51
N GLU A 64 14.02 7.60 -14.33
CA GLU A 64 14.89 7.17 -13.24
C GLU A 64 14.11 7.12 -11.93
N SER A 65 14.48 6.23 -11.01
CA SER A 65 13.81 6.05 -9.71
C SER A 65 14.84 5.93 -8.58
N ASN A 66 14.43 6.29 -7.36
CA ASN A 66 15.20 6.03 -6.14
C ASN A 66 15.17 4.55 -5.71
N SER A 67 14.47 3.70 -6.45
CA SER A 67 14.32 2.28 -6.17
C SER A 67 14.87 1.42 -7.29
N HIS A 68 15.37 0.24 -6.94
CA HIS A 68 15.78 -0.76 -7.92
C HIS A 68 15.43 -2.17 -7.46
N ILE A 69 15.22 -3.06 -8.43
CA ILE A 69 15.02 -4.49 -8.18
C ILE A 69 16.30 -5.21 -8.60
N THR A 70 16.98 -5.82 -7.65
CA THR A 70 18.17 -6.62 -7.89
C THR A 70 17.77 -8.08 -7.99
N THR A 71 18.26 -8.76 -9.03
CA THR A 71 18.17 -10.23 -9.15
C THR A 71 19.53 -10.82 -8.82
N TRP A 72 19.58 -11.66 -7.82
CA TRP A 72 20.80 -12.29 -7.33
C TRP A 72 21.11 -13.56 -8.13
N SER A 73 22.35 -14.05 -8.03
CA SER A 73 22.81 -15.24 -8.76
C SER A 73 22.08 -16.52 -8.37
N ASP A 74 21.48 -16.56 -7.18
CA ASP A 74 20.63 -17.66 -6.70
C ASP A 74 19.17 -17.57 -7.21
N GLY A 75 18.85 -16.55 -8.01
CA GLY A 75 17.51 -16.29 -8.53
C GLY A 75 16.58 -15.57 -7.55
N SER A 76 17.02 -15.30 -6.33
CA SER A 76 16.28 -14.45 -5.40
C SER A 76 16.24 -13.01 -5.90
N ARG A 77 15.24 -12.24 -5.46
CA ARG A 77 15.06 -10.85 -5.87
C ARG A 77 14.83 -9.97 -4.66
N THR A 78 15.42 -8.79 -4.69
CA THR A 78 15.26 -7.79 -3.63
C THR A 78 14.88 -6.45 -4.22
N LEU A 79 13.93 -5.76 -3.58
CA LEU A 79 13.60 -4.38 -3.85
C LEU A 79 14.34 -3.50 -2.85
N SER A 80 15.13 -2.57 -3.34
CA SER A 80 15.72 -1.50 -2.55
C SER A 80 14.96 -0.20 -2.80
N VAL A 81 14.66 0.54 -1.73
CA VAL A 81 14.03 1.86 -1.81
C VAL A 81 14.86 2.80 -0.93
N GLY A 82 15.68 3.64 -1.56
CA GLY A 82 16.67 4.41 -0.81
C GLY A 82 17.61 3.51 0.00
N GLY A 83 17.58 3.64 1.33
CA GLY A 83 18.39 2.85 2.25
C GLY A 83 17.74 1.56 2.76
N GLU A 84 16.44 1.32 2.48
CA GLU A 84 15.74 0.12 2.94
C GLU A 84 15.73 -0.98 1.88
N MET A 85 15.77 -2.23 2.34
CA MET A 85 15.76 -3.41 1.48
C MET A 85 14.63 -4.36 1.85
N PHE A 86 13.99 -4.89 0.82
CA PHE A 86 12.86 -5.81 0.92
C PHE A 86 13.14 -7.07 0.08
N ASP A 87 12.96 -8.23 0.68
CA ASP A 87 12.94 -9.51 -0.02
C ASP A 87 11.63 -9.62 -0.85
N LEU A 88 11.76 -9.97 -2.12
CA LEU A 88 10.62 -10.09 -3.04
C LEU A 88 10.21 -11.56 -3.17
N VAL A 89 9.19 -11.94 -2.40
CA VAL A 89 8.62 -13.29 -2.51
C VAL A 89 7.66 -13.36 -3.67
N SER A 90 7.96 -14.19 -4.65
CA SER A 90 7.05 -14.47 -5.76
C SER A 90 6.15 -15.66 -5.50
N SER A 91 4.88 -15.54 -5.88
CA SER A 91 3.94 -16.65 -6.00
C SER A 91 3.26 -16.64 -7.37
N SER A 92 2.87 -17.82 -7.86
CA SER A 92 2.17 -17.95 -9.14
C SER A 92 0.77 -17.36 -9.03
N ALA A 93 0.42 -16.52 -10.00
CA ALA A 93 -0.92 -15.99 -10.19
C ALA A 93 -1.39 -16.42 -11.58
N SER A 94 -2.15 -17.51 -11.67
CA SER A 94 -2.56 -18.06 -12.98
C SER A 94 -3.80 -17.40 -13.56
N THR A 95 -4.60 -16.72 -12.74
CA THR A 95 -5.99 -16.35 -13.10
C THR A 95 -6.24 -14.85 -13.05
N ASN A 96 -5.18 -14.02 -13.01
CA ASN A 96 -5.30 -12.58 -12.92
C ASN A 96 -5.03 -11.92 -14.28
N TYR A 97 -5.86 -10.95 -14.66
CA TYR A 97 -5.68 -10.13 -15.85
C TYR A 97 -5.61 -8.66 -15.45
N LEU A 98 -4.67 -7.91 -16.04
CA LEU A 98 -4.60 -6.47 -15.84
C LEU A 98 -5.53 -5.78 -16.84
N MET A 99 -6.45 -4.99 -16.31
CA MET A 99 -7.33 -4.11 -17.07
C MET A 99 -7.06 -2.67 -16.66
N VAL A 100 -6.97 -1.77 -17.64
CA VAL A 100 -6.81 -0.34 -17.43
C VAL A 100 -8.12 0.34 -17.84
N SER A 101 -8.71 1.08 -16.91
CA SER A 101 -9.86 1.93 -17.20
C SER A 101 -9.35 3.26 -17.75
N LYS A 102 -9.80 3.62 -18.94
CA LYS A 102 -9.57 4.93 -19.52
C LYS A 102 -10.93 5.64 -19.56
N ALA A 103 -11.10 6.60 -18.66
CA ALA A 103 -12.22 7.51 -18.71
C ALA A 103 -11.90 8.61 -19.74
N ASP A 104 -12.65 8.65 -20.83
CA ASP A 104 -12.71 9.82 -21.70
C ASP A 104 -14.02 10.57 -21.41
N THR A 105 -14.11 11.83 -21.85
CA THR A 105 -15.17 12.80 -21.51
C THR A 105 -16.60 12.30 -21.80
N SER A 106 -16.75 11.30 -22.69
CA SER A 106 -18.05 10.74 -23.09
C SER A 106 -18.25 9.26 -22.76
N GLN A 107 -17.19 8.47 -22.55
CA GLN A 107 -17.28 7.01 -22.32
C GLN A 107 -16.12 6.49 -21.46
N THR A 108 -16.43 5.59 -20.53
CA THR A 108 -15.42 4.82 -19.77
C THR A 108 -15.20 3.49 -20.47
N VAL A 109 -14.00 3.29 -21.03
CA VAL A 109 -13.61 2.03 -21.68
C VAL A 109 -12.63 1.25 -20.82
N LEU A 110 -12.77 -0.07 -20.80
CA LEU A 110 -11.81 -0.98 -20.16
C LEU A 110 -10.91 -1.61 -21.23
N GLN A 111 -9.61 -1.37 -21.14
CA GLN A 111 -8.61 -1.95 -22.03
C GLN A 111 -7.87 -3.09 -21.30
N GLY A 112 -7.92 -4.30 -21.87
CA GLY A 112 -7.14 -5.44 -21.39
C GLY A 112 -5.66 -5.31 -21.78
N VAL A 113 -4.77 -5.27 -20.79
CA VAL A 113 -3.30 -5.19 -21.02
C VAL A 113 -2.71 -6.59 -21.21
N GLY A 114 -3.13 -7.57 -20.39
CA GLY A 114 -2.66 -8.94 -20.50
C GLY A 114 -2.81 -9.75 -19.21
N GLN A 115 -2.39 -11.02 -19.27
CA GLN A 115 -2.39 -11.93 -18.13
C GLN A 115 -1.23 -11.60 -17.18
N VAL A 116 -1.51 -11.56 -15.88
CA VAL A 116 -0.56 -11.36 -14.81
C VAL A 116 -0.16 -12.73 -14.28
N SER A 117 1.06 -13.20 -14.57
CA SER A 117 1.51 -14.56 -14.23
C SER A 117 2.04 -14.71 -12.80
N THR A 118 2.49 -13.60 -12.20
CA THR A 118 3.26 -13.64 -10.96
C THR A 118 2.83 -12.53 -10.02
N LYS A 119 2.50 -12.91 -8.79
CA LYS A 119 2.36 -12.00 -7.66
C LYS A 119 3.70 -11.88 -6.96
N VAL A 120 4.11 -10.68 -6.60
CA VAL A 120 5.27 -10.44 -5.76
C VAL A 120 4.83 -9.71 -4.50
N VAL A 121 5.41 -10.05 -3.35
CA VAL A 121 5.15 -9.38 -2.08
C VAL A 121 6.48 -8.97 -1.44
N PRO A 122 6.76 -7.67 -1.29
CA PRO A 122 7.94 -7.18 -0.58
C PRO A 122 7.82 -7.47 0.93
N ARG A 123 8.89 -8.00 1.52
CA ARG A 123 9.02 -8.23 2.96
C ARG A 123 10.29 -7.57 3.49
N PRO A 124 10.25 -6.83 4.61
CA PRO A 124 11.46 -6.28 5.21
C PRO A 124 12.48 -7.39 5.49
N ILE A 125 13.74 -7.20 5.09
CA ILE A 125 14.78 -8.24 5.21
C ILE A 125 15.42 -8.33 6.60
N SER A 126 15.41 -7.22 7.34
CA SER A 126 16.05 -7.10 8.66
C SER A 126 15.02 -6.82 9.75
N LEU A 127 15.21 -7.39 10.95
CA LEU A 127 14.40 -7.11 12.14
C LEU A 127 14.69 -5.73 12.75
N ASP A 128 15.89 -5.20 12.49
CA ASP A 128 16.33 -3.90 13.01
C ASP A 128 15.90 -2.71 12.13
N SER A 129 15.39 -2.98 10.93
CA SER A 129 14.98 -1.91 10.02
C SER A 129 13.76 -1.16 10.53
N GLU A 130 13.69 0.12 10.16
CA GLU A 130 12.55 0.98 10.49
C GLU A 130 11.26 0.43 9.87
N ALA A 131 11.31 -0.04 8.62
CA ALA A 131 10.21 -0.75 7.97
C ALA A 131 9.72 -1.96 8.77
N HIS A 132 10.63 -2.79 9.33
CA HIS A 132 10.20 -3.93 10.13
C HIS A 132 9.52 -3.49 11.41
N ARG A 133 10.12 -2.55 12.16
CA ARG A 133 9.56 -2.02 13.42
C ARG A 133 8.20 -1.35 13.20
N SER A 134 8.07 -0.54 12.16
CA SER A 134 6.82 0.12 11.76
C SER A 134 5.74 -0.91 11.39
N LEU A 135 6.09 -1.90 10.56
CA LEU A 135 5.16 -2.96 10.16
C LEU A 135 4.71 -3.80 11.37
N ALA A 136 5.65 -4.22 12.22
CA ALA A 136 5.37 -5.01 13.42
C ALA A 136 4.46 -4.26 14.40
N THR A 137 4.77 -2.98 14.68
CA THR A 137 3.96 -2.14 15.57
C THR A 137 2.51 -2.05 15.09
N ARG A 138 2.29 -1.94 13.78
CA ARG A 138 0.93 -1.88 13.20
C ARG A 138 0.19 -3.19 13.29
N VAL A 139 0.85 -4.30 12.97
CA VAL A 139 0.24 -5.63 13.09
C VAL A 139 -0.20 -5.87 14.53
N LEU A 140 0.66 -5.53 15.50
CA LEU A 140 0.32 -5.59 16.92
C LEU A 140 -0.88 -4.70 17.27
N ALA A 141 -0.90 -3.43 16.83
CA ALA A 141 -2.00 -2.51 17.09
C ALA A 141 -3.34 -3.00 16.49
N SER A 142 -3.32 -3.60 15.29
CA SER A 142 -4.51 -4.12 14.63
C SER A 142 -5.09 -5.37 15.30
N ASN A 143 -4.26 -6.13 16.03
CA ASN A 143 -4.67 -7.36 16.71
C ASN A 143 -5.21 -7.11 18.14
N ILE A 144 -5.25 -5.85 18.60
CA ILE A 144 -5.86 -5.50 19.89
C ILE A 144 -7.38 -5.58 19.75
N LYS A 145 -7.96 -6.65 20.30
CA LYS A 145 -9.41 -6.83 20.36
C LYS A 145 -10.02 -5.71 21.21
N ARG A 146 -10.72 -4.75 20.59
CA ARG A 146 -11.52 -3.77 21.30
C ARG A 146 -12.77 -4.47 21.86
N SER A 147 -12.74 -4.89 23.12
CA SER A 147 -13.95 -5.28 23.82
C SER A 147 -14.80 -4.03 24.03
N ARG A 148 -15.86 -3.88 23.23
CA ARG A 148 -16.84 -2.80 23.42
C ARG A 148 -17.69 -3.15 24.63
N ILE A 149 -17.39 -2.56 25.78
CA ILE A 149 -18.30 -2.61 26.93
C ILE A 149 -19.50 -1.76 26.53
N ILE A 150 -20.62 -2.42 26.21
CA ILE A 150 -21.89 -1.73 25.99
C ILE A 150 -22.42 -1.39 27.38
N GLU A 151 -22.20 -0.16 27.81
CA GLU A 151 -22.77 0.35 29.04
C GLU A 151 -24.29 0.47 28.86
N THR A 152 -25.00 -0.55 29.30
CA THR A 152 -26.46 -0.56 29.29
C THR A 152 -26.90 0.23 30.51
N VAL A 153 -27.21 1.51 30.33
CA VAL A 153 -27.82 2.32 31.40
C VAL A 153 -29.27 1.85 31.57
N THR A 154 -29.46 0.91 32.49
CA THR A 154 -30.77 0.37 32.84
C THR A 154 -31.54 1.44 33.64
N GLN A 155 -32.35 2.27 32.97
CA GLN A 155 -33.16 3.31 33.62
C GLN A 155 -34.37 2.77 34.40
N LYS A 156 -34.66 1.47 34.33
CA LYS A 156 -35.84 0.86 34.97
C LYS A 156 -35.43 -0.30 35.85
N ASN A 157 -35.81 -0.23 37.12
CA ASN A 157 -35.41 -1.19 38.16
C ASN A 157 -35.81 -2.65 37.76
N PRO A 158 -34.84 -3.56 37.50
CA PRO A 158 -35.09 -4.86 36.88
C PRO A 158 -35.87 -5.86 37.75
N GLU A 159 -36.01 -5.60 39.05
CA GLU A 159 -36.80 -6.46 39.95
C GLU A 159 -38.31 -6.29 39.74
N LEU A 160 -38.78 -5.06 39.51
CA LEU A 160 -40.21 -4.77 39.28
C LEU A 160 -40.74 -5.41 37.98
N GLU A 161 -39.88 -5.56 36.96
CA GLU A 161 -40.26 -6.23 35.72
C GLU A 161 -40.32 -7.76 35.87
N LYS A 162 -39.46 -8.33 36.74
CA LYS A 162 -39.52 -9.76 37.07
C LYS A 162 -40.78 -10.12 37.84
N GLU A 163 -41.19 -9.30 38.80
CA GLU A 163 -42.44 -9.53 39.55
C GLU A 163 -43.67 -9.39 38.65
N GLY A 164 -43.71 -8.41 37.75
CA GLY A 164 -44.81 -8.26 36.80
C GLY A 164 -44.96 -9.46 35.85
N ARG A 165 -43.83 -10.00 35.37
CA ARG A 165 -43.82 -11.22 34.53
C ARG A 165 -44.12 -12.50 35.31
N ALA A 166 -43.85 -12.54 36.63
CA ALA A 166 -44.23 -13.66 37.48
C ALA A 166 -45.74 -13.69 37.73
N ARG A 167 -46.35 -12.55 38.10
CA ARG A 167 -47.81 -12.45 38.29
C ARG A 167 -48.58 -12.74 37.01
N ALA A 168 -48.14 -12.22 35.86
CA ALA A 168 -48.77 -12.50 34.58
C ALA A 168 -48.67 -13.99 34.13
N LYS A 169 -47.80 -14.79 34.77
CA LYS A 169 -47.73 -16.24 34.56
C LYS A 169 -48.55 -17.04 35.57
N GLU A 170 -48.88 -16.45 36.72
CA GLU A 170 -49.79 -17.06 37.71
C GLU A 170 -51.26 -16.85 37.32
N ASP A 171 -51.56 -15.79 36.58
CA ASP A 171 -52.91 -15.43 36.11
C ASP A 171 -53.29 -16.05 34.74
N ALA A 172 -52.47 -16.95 34.17
CA ALA A 172 -52.68 -17.62 32.87
C ALA A 172 -52.76 -19.15 33.03
#